data_AF-A0AAW6IHU7-F1
#
_entry.id   AF-A0AAW6IHU7-F1
#
_cell.length_a   1.000
_cell.length_b   1.000
_cell.length_c   1.000
_cell.angle_alpha   90.00
_cell.angle_beta   90.00
_cell.angle_gamma   90.00
#
_symmetry.space_group_name_H-M   'P 1'
#
loop_
_entity.id
_entity.type
_entity.pdbx_description
1 polymer ?
#
loop_
_entity_poly.entity_id
_entity_poly.type
_entity_poly.pdbx_seq_one_letter_code
_entity_poly.pdbx_strand_id
1 'polypeptide(L)'
;HLPLYMLIQDYSLLNEEESKYAANINTHIDFLIYNRVSKQPILTIETDGYTFHKSGTSQSERDIKKDRILELYGIPLVRLSTIGSNEKKIIGDKLSEVYYKA
;
A
#
# COMPACT_ATOMS: atom_id res chain seq x y z
N HIS A 1 7.36 -9.11 0.37
CA HIS A 1 5.91 -9.34 0.45
C HIS A 1 5.49 -9.61 1.88
N LEU A 2 4.67 -8.73 2.45
CA LEU A 2 4.09 -8.78 3.78
C LEU A 2 2.57 -8.89 3.65
N PRO A 3 1.88 -9.82 4.33
CA PRO A 3 0.42 -9.90 4.25
C PRO A 3 -0.26 -8.63 4.74
N LEU A 4 -1.30 -8.17 4.02
CA LEU A 4 -2.01 -6.92 4.36
C LEU A 4 -2.68 -6.97 5.73
N TYR A 5 -3.18 -8.13 6.15
CA TYR A 5 -3.78 -8.30 7.48
C TYR A 5 -2.79 -8.05 8.64
N MET A 6 -1.48 -8.09 8.39
CA MET A 6 -0.50 -7.72 9.42
C MET A 6 -0.48 -6.21 9.70
N LEU A 7 -0.88 -5.40 8.71
CA LEU A 7 -0.98 -3.94 8.83
C LEU A 7 -2.34 -3.51 9.36
N ILE A 8 -3.42 -4.14 8.88
CA ILE A 8 -4.79 -3.79 9.23
C ILE A 8 -5.40 -4.93 10.06
N GLN A 9 -5.62 -4.69 11.35
CA GLN A 9 -6.21 -5.66 12.27
C GLN A 9 -7.61 -5.26 12.77
N ASP A 10 -7.94 -3.97 12.70
CA ASP A 10 -9.30 -3.48 12.90
C ASP A 10 -9.97 -3.35 11.53
N TYR A 11 -11.14 -3.94 11.30
CA TYR A 11 -11.90 -3.84 10.04
C TYR A 11 -13.12 -2.93 10.15
N SER A 12 -13.24 -2.14 11.22
CA SER A 12 -14.38 -1.24 11.45
C SER A 12 -14.63 -0.22 10.34
N LEU A 13 -13.59 0.17 9.58
CA LEU A 13 -13.69 1.14 8.48
C LEU A 13 -13.96 0.49 7.11
N LEU A 14 -13.88 -0.84 7.03
CA LEU A 14 -13.95 -1.57 5.76
C LEU A 14 -15.39 -2.01 5.46
N ASN A 15 -15.75 -1.97 4.17
CA ASN A 15 -16.95 -2.68 3.72
C ASN A 15 -16.71 -4.20 3.65
N GLU A 16 -17.76 -4.97 3.35
CA GLU A 16 -17.69 -6.44 3.30
C GLU A 16 -16.64 -6.96 2.31
N GLU A 17 -16.57 -6.35 1.12
CA GLU A 17 -15.65 -6.78 0.06
C GLU A 17 -14.19 -6.40 0.37
N GLU A 18 -13.97 -5.24 0.98
CA GLU A 18 -12.67 -4.81 1.49
C GLU A 18 -12.21 -5.69 2.66
N SER A 19 -13.13 -6.07 3.56
CA SER A 19 -12.83 -6.96 4.69
C SER A 19 -12.39 -8.34 4.21
N LYS A 20 -13.11 -8.93 3.24
CA LYS A 20 -12.71 -10.20 2.60
C LYS A 20 -11.34 -10.08 1.91
N TYR A 21 -11.12 -8.96 1.22
CA TYR A 21 -9.86 -8.70 0.52
C TYR A 21 -8.68 -8.56 1.50
N ALA A 22 -8.85 -7.81 2.58
CA ALA A 22 -7.84 -7.57 3.61
C ALA A 22 -7.50 -8.84 4.42
N ALA A 23 -8.51 -9.68 4.69
CA ALA A 23 -8.34 -10.95 5.41
C ALA A 23 -7.68 -12.05 4.57
N ASN A 24 -7.61 -11.89 3.24
CA ASN A 24 -7.04 -12.89 2.37
C ASN A 24 -5.52 -12.99 2.56
N ILE A 25 -5.04 -14.18 2.96
CA ILE A 25 -3.61 -14.47 3.17
C ILE A 25 -2.74 -14.23 1.93
N ASN A 26 -3.34 -14.24 0.73
CA ASN A 26 -2.65 -14.00 -0.53
C ASN A 26 -2.59 -12.50 -0.91
N THR A 27 -3.20 -11.62 -0.12
CA THR A 27 -3.09 -10.17 -0.30
C THR A 27 -1.86 -9.66 0.43
N HIS A 28 -0.90 -9.12 -0.32
CA HIS A 28 0.39 -8.69 0.19
C HIS A 28 0.69 -7.24 -0.18
N ILE A 29 1.50 -6.58 0.66
CA ILE A 29 2.27 -5.39 0.36
C ILE A 29 3.70 -5.80 -0.03
N ASP A 30 4.29 -5.19 -1.05
CA ASP A 30 5.64 -5.53 -1.48
C ASP A 30 6.69 -5.15 -0.44
N PHE A 31 6.70 -3.86 -0.06
CA PHE A 31 7.62 -3.28 0.92
C PHE A 31 6.92 -2.37 1.93
N LEU A 32 7.46 -2.35 3.14
CA LEU A 32 7.01 -1.50 4.24
C LEU A 32 8.20 -0.77 4.86
N ILE A 33 8.08 0.55 4.96
CA ILE A 33 8.91 1.36 5.83
C ILE A 33 8.12 1.57 7.11
N TYR A 34 8.73 1.23 8.25
CA TYR A 34 8.10 1.29 9.56
C TYR A 34 9.08 1.78 10.63
N ASN A 35 8.55 2.34 11.70
CA ASN A 35 9.37 2.76 12.83
C ASN A 35 9.86 1.52 13.60
N ARG A 36 11.18 1.35 13.72
CA ARG A 36 11.76 0.17 14.38
C ARG A 36 11.35 0.00 15.84
N VAL A 37 11.12 1.11 16.56
CA VAL A 37 10.77 1.13 18.00
C VAL A 37 9.27 0.95 18.18
N SER A 38 8.45 1.84 17.62
CA SER A 38 6.99 1.80 17.82
C SER A 38 6.26 0.76 16.96
N LYS A 39 6.95 0.19 15.98
CA LYS A 39 6.40 -0.73 14.96
C LYS A 39 5.32 -0.13 14.07
N GLN A 40 5.11 1.18 14.15
CA GLN A 40 4.10 1.88 13.36
C GLN A 40 4.50 1.90 11.87
N PRO A 41 3.57 1.59 10.94
CA PRO A 41 3.80 1.74 9.52
C PRO A 41 3.95 3.22 9.16
N ILE A 42 4.92 3.54 8.30
CA ILE A 42 5.21 4.92 7.84
C ILE A 42 4.85 5.08 6.36
N LEU A 43 5.23 4.12 5.53
CA LEU A 43 5.02 4.17 4.08
C LEU A 43 5.00 2.75 3.53
N THR A 44 3.96 2.41 2.76
CA THR A 44 3.93 1.21 1.92
C THR A 44 4.42 1.53 0.52
N ILE A 45 5.06 0.55 -0.12
CA ILE A 45 5.54 0.66 -1.50
C ILE A 45 5.11 -0.58 -2.26
N GLU A 46 4.52 -0.37 -3.43
CA GLU A 46 4.12 -1.39 -4.40
C GLU A 46 4.94 -1.25 -5.69
N THR A 47 5.21 -2.37 -6.35
CA THR A 47 5.91 -2.41 -7.63
C THR A 47 4.98 -2.83 -8.75
N ASP A 48 4.68 -1.90 -9.65
CA ASP A 48 3.74 -2.10 -10.74
C ASP A 48 4.47 -2.45 -12.03
N GLY A 49 4.11 -3.59 -12.63
CA GLY A 49 4.68 -4.00 -13.91
C GLY A 49 4.18 -3.15 -15.08
N TYR A 50 4.98 -3.03 -16.14
CA TYR A 50 4.65 -2.27 -17.36
C TYR A 50 3.28 -2.59 -18.00
N THR A 51 2.84 -3.84 -17.95
CA THR A 51 1.56 -4.30 -18.52
C THR A 51 0.36 -4.12 -17.58
N PHE A 52 0.56 -3.56 -16.38
CA PHE A 52 -0.38 -3.64 -15.26
C PHE A 52 -1.19 -2.38 -15.03
N HIS A 53 -1.81 -1.79 -16.06
CA HIS A 53 -2.85 -0.77 -15.85
C HIS A 53 -3.93 -0.83 -16.93
N LYS A 54 -4.45 -2.03 -17.21
CA LYS A 54 -5.70 -2.14 -17.97
C LYS A 54 -6.86 -2.07 -16.99
N SER A 55 -7.57 -0.96 -17.00
CA SER A 55 -8.84 -0.81 -16.27
C SER A 55 -9.79 -1.95 -16.64
N GLY A 56 -10.52 -2.47 -15.64
CA GLY A 56 -11.44 -3.60 -15.82
C GLY A 56 -10.79 -4.98 -15.71
N THR A 57 -9.53 -5.05 -15.27
CA THR A 57 -8.90 -6.33 -14.91
C THR A 57 -9.10 -6.62 -13.43
N SER A 58 -9.09 -7.90 -13.04
CA SER A 58 -9.13 -8.30 -11.63
C SER A 58 -8.01 -7.65 -10.81
N GLN A 59 -6.82 -7.46 -11.41
CA GLN A 59 -5.73 -6.75 -10.74
C GLN A 59 -6.09 -5.28 -10.45
N SER A 60 -6.65 -4.55 -11.42
CA SER A 60 -7.07 -3.16 -11.19
C SER A 60 -8.11 -3.02 -10.08
N GLU A 61 -9.04 -3.97 -9.95
CA GLU A 61 -10.01 -3.99 -8.85
C GLU A 61 -9.36 -4.25 -7.50
N ARG A 62 -8.35 -5.13 -7.47
CA ARG A 62 -7.56 -5.42 -6.26
C ARG A 62 -6.73 -4.21 -5.83
N ASP A 63 -6.15 -3.50 -6.78
CA ASP A 63 -5.36 -2.30 -6.50
C ASP A 63 -6.24 -1.18 -5.95
N ILE A 64 -7.42 -0.95 -6.53
CA ILE A 64 -8.40 0.01 -6.02
C ILE A 64 -8.79 -0.30 -4.56
N LYS A 65 -9.06 -1.58 -4.25
CA LYS A 65 -9.37 -2.00 -2.87
C LYS A 65 -8.20 -1.73 -1.93
N LYS A 66 -6.98 -2.11 -2.34
CA LYS A 66 -5.77 -1.91 -1.54
C LYS A 66 -5.52 -0.44 -1.25
N ASP A 67 -5.72 0.43 -2.24
CA ASP A 67 -5.54 1.89 -2.13
C ASP A 67 -6.48 2.48 -1.12
N ARG A 68 -7.76 2.17 -1.29
CA ARG A 68 -8.81 2.68 -0.42
C ARG A 68 -8.62 2.18 1.01
N ILE A 69 -8.25 0.91 1.20
CA ILE A 69 -7.92 0.39 2.53
C ILE A 69 -6.76 1.18 3.14
N LEU A 70 -5.63 1.32 2.44
CA LEU A 70 -4.48 2.05 2.99
C LEU A 70 -4.81 3.51 3.31
N GLU A 71 -5.60 4.16 2.46
CA GLU A 71 -6.10 5.53 2.67
C GLU A 71 -6.98 5.64 3.94
N LEU A 72 -7.93 4.73 4.14
CA LEU A 72 -8.82 4.73 5.31
C LEU A 72 -8.05 4.63 6.64
N TYR A 73 -6.95 3.90 6.67
CA TYR A 73 -6.10 3.76 7.85
C TYR A 73 -4.94 4.77 7.89
N GLY A 74 -4.94 5.74 6.98
CA GLY A 74 -3.95 6.81 6.93
C GLY A 74 -2.53 6.32 6.66
N ILE A 75 -2.37 5.17 5.98
CA ILE A 75 -1.08 4.59 5.62
C ILE A 75 -0.69 5.10 4.23
N PRO A 76 0.34 5.95 4.10
CA PRO A 76 0.79 6.44 2.81
C PRO A 76 1.25 5.30 1.89
N LEU A 77 0.98 5.44 0.59
CA LEU A 77 1.37 4.49 -0.45
C LEU A 77 2.19 5.17 -1.56
N VAL A 78 3.23 4.48 -2.04
CA VAL A 78 3.96 4.80 -3.27
C VAL A 78 3.91 3.61 -4.22
N ARG A 79 3.68 3.89 -5.51
CA ARG A 79 3.79 2.91 -6.59
C ARG A 79 5.01 3.19 -7.44
N LEU A 80 5.82 2.16 -7.67
CA LEU A 80 7.02 2.23 -8.50
C LEU A 80 6.82 1.38 -9.74
N SER A 81 6.99 1.97 -10.92
CA SER A 81 6.95 1.24 -12.17
C SER A 81 8.21 0.39 -12.36
N THR A 82 8.08 -0.86 -12.81
CA THR A 82 9.24 -1.73 -13.10
C THR A 82 10.10 -1.28 -14.29
N ILE A 83 9.61 -0.31 -15.08
CA ILE A 83 10.37 0.33 -16.17
C ILE A 83 10.68 1.80 -15.87
N GLY A 84 10.37 2.25 -14.65
CA GLY A 84 10.63 3.59 -14.19
C GLY A 84 12.09 3.82 -13.79
N SER A 85 12.33 4.99 -13.24
CA SER A 85 13.58 5.33 -12.55
C SER A 85 13.29 6.43 -11.52
N ASN A 86 14.28 6.73 -10.67
CA ASN A 86 14.19 7.73 -9.59
C ASN A 86 13.44 7.25 -8.34
N GLU A 87 13.39 5.94 -8.10
CA GLU A 87 12.76 5.31 -6.94
C GLU A 87 13.22 5.95 -5.63
N LYS A 88 14.55 6.14 -5.49
CA LYS A 88 15.14 6.78 -4.31
C LYS A 88 14.59 8.19 -4.08
N LYS A 89 14.43 8.98 -5.14
CA LYS A 89 13.90 10.34 -5.05
C LYS A 89 12.43 10.32 -4.68
N ILE A 90 11.63 9.49 -5.36
CA ILE A 90 10.19 9.35 -5.11
C ILE A 90 9.92 8.96 -3.65
N ILE A 91 10.63 7.94 -3.16
CA ILE A 91 10.52 7.48 -1.77
C ILE A 91 10.97 8.59 -0.81
N GLY A 92 12.10 9.25 -1.09
CA GLY A 92 12.63 10.33 -0.24
C GLY A 92 11.71 11.54 -0.14
N ASP A 93 11.14 11.98 -1.27
CA ASP A 93 10.16 13.05 -1.32
C ASP A 93 8.90 12.67 -0.53
N LYS A 94 8.41 11.44 -0.70
CA LYS A 94 7.22 10.97 0.03
C LYS A 94 7.46 10.88 1.54
N LEU A 95 8.60 10.35 1.95
CA LEU A 95 8.96 10.31 3.38
C LEU A 95 9.03 11.74 3.96
N SER A 96 9.62 12.67 3.22
CA SER A 96 9.66 14.08 3.64
C SER A 96 8.25 14.63 3.79
N GLU A 97 7.35 14.38 2.83
CA GLU A 97 5.94 14.77 2.95
C GLU A 97 5.28 14.21 4.23
N VAL A 98 5.49 12.92 4.53
CA VAL A 98 4.91 12.26 5.71
C VAL A 98 5.43 12.85 7.01
N TYR A 99 6.72 13.18 7.10
CA TYR A 99 7.33 13.71 8.33
C TYR A 99 7.13 15.22 8.52
N TYR A 100 7.00 16.01 7.46
CA TYR A 100 6.88 17.47 7.54
C TYR A 100 5.44 17.99 7.42
N LYS A 101 4.46 17.11 7.16
CA LYS A 101 3.02 17.44 7.26
C LYS A 101 2.38 17.04 8.60
N ALA A 102 3.16 16.50 9.54
CA ALA A 102 2.72 16.13 10.89
C ALA A 102 2.93 17.28 11.89
#